data_AF-A0A0K8RCN1-F1
#
_entry.id   AF-A0A0K8RCN1-F1
#
_cell.length_a   1.000
_cell.length_b   1.000
_cell.length_c   1.000
_cell.angle_alpha   90.00
_cell.angle_beta   90.00
_cell.angle_gamma   90.00
#
_symmetry.space_group_name_H-M   'P 1'
#
loop_
_entity.id
_entity.type
_entity.pdbx_description
1 polymer ?
#
loop_
_entity_poly.entity_id
_entity_poly.type
_entity_poly.pdbx_seq_one_letter_code
_entity_poly.pdbx_strand_id
1 'polypeptide(L)'
;MEVKAFAFLQIAAFIALGVQMFIVGTDALSDEDQLFSVEYCGTNCTQQADGSWTTCPGKGGKCKCYHEDGKKDGLCLYTEYTDFSQYPNLTSSEIANAAPRPCET
;
A
#
# COMPACT_ATOMS: atom_id res chain seq x y z
N MET A 1 24.92 -44.83 -13.18
CA MET A 1 23.96 -43.78 -13.63
C MET A 1 23.08 -43.27 -12.49
N GLU A 2 23.02 -43.96 -11.35
CA GLU A 2 22.25 -43.63 -10.14
C GLU A 2 22.46 -42.20 -9.59
N VAL A 3 23.71 -41.75 -9.45
CA VAL A 3 24.04 -40.45 -8.80
C VAL A 3 23.42 -39.25 -9.53
N LYS A 4 23.26 -39.35 -10.86
CA LYS A 4 22.64 -38.30 -11.67
C LYS A 4 21.13 -38.22 -11.43
N ALA A 5 20.45 -39.35 -11.23
CA ALA A 5 19.01 -39.39 -10.99
C ALA A 5 18.62 -38.81 -9.63
N PHE A 6 19.42 -39.08 -8.58
CA PHE A 6 19.20 -38.50 -7.25
C PHE A 6 19.34 -36.98 -7.24
N ALA A 7 20.30 -36.42 -7.98
CA ALA A 7 20.46 -34.97 -8.11
C ALA A 7 19.27 -34.31 -8.81
N PHE A 8 18.73 -34.92 -9.88
CA PHE A 8 17.54 -34.41 -10.56
C PHE A 8 16.29 -34.46 -9.67
N LEU A 9 16.12 -35.53 -8.87
CA LEU A 9 15.02 -35.65 -7.90
C LEU A 9 15.11 -34.59 -6.80
N GLN A 10 16.30 -34.29 -6.29
CA GLN A 10 16.48 -33.22 -5.30
C GLN A 10 16.13 -31.85 -5.88
N ILE A 11 16.60 -31.53 -7.09
CA ILE A 11 16.28 -30.26 -7.75
C ILE A 11 14.76 -30.14 -7.96
N ALA A 12 14.10 -31.19 -8.46
CA ALA A 12 12.64 -31.19 -8.64
C ALA A 12 11.89 -30.98 -7.31
N ALA A 13 12.33 -31.61 -6.23
CA ALA A 13 11.76 -31.41 -4.90
C ALA A 13 11.94 -29.97 -4.39
N PHE A 14 13.10 -29.36 -4.60
CA PHE A 14 13.34 -27.96 -4.24
C PHE A 14 12.49 -26.98 -5.07
N ILE A 15 12.29 -27.23 -6.36
CA ILE A 15 11.40 -26.40 -7.20
C ILE A 15 9.95 -26.57 -6.76
N ALA A 16 9.49 -27.79 -6.46
CA ALA A 16 8.12 -28.05 -6.00
C ALA A 16 7.83 -27.39 -4.64
N LEU A 17 8.77 -27.47 -3.69
CA LEU A 17 8.67 -26.79 -2.39
C LEU A 17 8.78 -25.27 -2.53
N GLY A 18 9.63 -24.78 -3.44
CA GLY A 18 9.77 -23.36 -3.74
C GLY A 18 8.49 -22.74 -4.30
N VAL A 19 7.78 -23.44 -5.19
CA VAL A 19 6.50 -22.96 -5.76
C VAL A 19 5.40 -22.82 -4.69
N GLN A 20 5.36 -23.70 -3.68
CA GLN A 20 4.39 -23.57 -2.58
C GLN A 20 4.66 -22.34 -1.70
N MET A 21 5.92 -21.95 -1.52
CA MET A 21 6.30 -20.76 -0.73
C MET A 21 5.85 -19.45 -1.40
N PHE A 22 5.79 -19.40 -2.73
CA PHE A 22 5.35 -18.19 -3.45
C PHE A 22 3.82 -18.03 -3.46
N ILE A 23 3.05 -19.12 -3.40
CA ILE A 23 1.58 -19.07 -3.42
C ILE A 23 1.02 -18.62 -2.06
N VAL A 24 1.57 -19.13 -0.95
CA VAL A 24 1.10 -18.73 0.39
C VAL A 24 1.48 -17.27 0.75
N GLY A 25 2.54 -16.73 0.13
CA GLY A 25 3.00 -15.36 0.37
C GLY A 25 2.13 -14.27 -0.28
N THR A 26 1.36 -14.60 -1.33
CA THR A 26 0.49 -13.63 -2.00
C THR A 26 -0.85 -13.45 -1.29
N ASP A 27 -1.33 -14.50 -0.61
CA ASP A 27 -2.63 -14.49 0.06
C ASP A 27 -2.60 -13.72 1.40
N ALA A 28 -1.42 -13.63 2.04
CA ALA A 28 -1.23 -12.91 3.30
C ALA A 28 -1.03 -11.38 3.14
N LEU A 29 -1.00 -10.86 1.92
CA LEU A 29 -0.73 -9.44 1.65
C LEU A 29 -1.95 -8.65 1.16
N SER A 30 -3.10 -9.32 0.99
CA SER A 30 -4.35 -8.67 0.61
C SER A 30 -5.34 -8.82 1.77
N ASP A 31 -5.12 -8.07 2.84
CA ASP A 31 -6.21 -7.78 3.78
C ASP A 31 -7.15 -6.85 3.01
N GLU A 32 -8.05 -7.45 2.22
CA GLU A 32 -8.98 -6.79 1.31
C GLU A 32 -9.92 -5.83 2.03
N ASP A 33 -10.01 -5.98 3.35
CA ASP A 33 -10.80 -5.15 4.24
C ASP A 33 -10.03 -3.93 4.79
N GLN A 34 -8.78 -3.67 4.40
CA GLN A 34 -8.01 -2.52 4.90
C GLN A 34 -7.24 -1.82 3.77
N LEU A 35 -7.40 -0.50 3.66
CA LEU A 35 -6.67 0.34 2.71
C LEU A 35 -5.89 1.43 3.44
N PHE A 36 -4.57 1.36 3.30
CA PHE A 36 -3.67 2.45 3.68
C PHE A 36 -3.29 3.23 2.42
N SER A 37 -3.67 4.51 2.38
CA SER A 37 -3.35 5.42 1.27
C SER A 37 -2.40 6.52 1.71
N VAL A 38 -1.49 6.90 0.80
CA VAL A 38 -0.54 7.98 0.99
C VAL A 38 -0.64 8.93 -0.20
N GLU A 39 -0.92 10.19 0.07
CA GLU A 39 -1.07 11.23 -0.96
C GLU A 39 -0.08 12.36 -0.72
N TYR A 40 0.61 12.80 -1.77
CA TYR A 40 1.47 13.97 -1.70
C TYR A 40 0.63 15.25 -1.66
N CYS A 41 0.91 16.13 -0.69
CA CYS A 41 0.12 17.34 -0.47
C CYS A 41 0.50 18.52 -1.38
N GLY A 42 1.32 18.30 -2.41
CA GLY A 42 1.71 19.32 -3.38
C GLY A 42 2.83 20.25 -2.90
N THR A 43 3.44 20.00 -1.75
CA THR A 43 4.58 20.79 -1.24
C THR A 43 5.56 19.95 -0.45
N ASN A 44 6.81 20.41 -0.42
CA ASN A 44 7.86 19.85 0.42
C ASN A 44 7.91 20.59 1.76
N CYS A 45 8.59 19.98 2.73
CA CYS A 45 8.91 20.60 4.00
C CYS A 45 10.41 20.61 4.23
N THR A 46 10.92 21.61 4.94
CA THR A 46 12.35 21.73 5.24
C THR A 46 12.59 22.04 6.71
N GLN A 47 13.76 21.67 7.20
CA GLN A 47 14.17 21.96 8.57
C GLN A 47 14.69 23.40 8.66
N GLN A 48 14.11 24.17 9.55
CA GLN A 48 14.45 25.54 9.86
C GLN A 48 15.71 25.60 10.74
N ALA A 49 16.29 26.79 10.89
CA ALA A 49 17.50 27.00 11.67
C ALA A 49 17.34 26.70 13.17
N ASP A 50 16.11 26.81 13.69
CA ASP A 50 15.74 26.47 15.06
C ASP A 50 15.50 24.95 15.26
N GLY A 51 15.65 24.16 14.21
CA GLY A 51 15.44 22.71 14.21
C GLY A 51 13.99 22.29 13.95
N SER A 52 13.04 23.23 13.92
CA SER A 52 11.64 22.95 13.59
C SER A 52 11.45 22.67 12.09
N TRP A 53 10.38 21.97 11.71
CA TRP A 53 10.05 21.74 10.31
C TRP A 53 9.01 22.75 9.82
N THR A 54 9.09 23.17 8.56
CA THR A 54 8.05 24.00 7.94
C THR A 54 6.70 23.29 7.98
N THR A 55 5.62 24.06 8.12
CA THR A 55 4.26 23.52 8.21
C THR A 55 3.76 22.99 6.87
N CYS A 56 2.90 21.96 6.92
CA CYS A 56 2.26 21.35 5.76
C CYS A 56 0.74 21.69 5.74
N PRO A 57 0.31 22.78 5.07
CA PRO A 57 -1.07 23.26 5.16
C PRO A 57 -2.10 22.46 4.35
N GLY A 58 -1.65 21.56 3.47
CA GLY A 58 -2.52 20.79 2.57
C GLY A 58 -3.64 20.02 3.30
N LYS A 59 -4.73 19.77 2.58
CA LYS A 59 -5.92 19.02 3.06
C LYS A 59 -6.49 19.58 4.38
N GLY A 60 -6.46 20.90 4.57
CA GLY A 60 -6.98 21.56 5.78
C GLY A 60 -6.11 21.31 7.02
N GLY A 61 -4.77 21.23 6.85
CA GLY A 61 -3.82 21.01 7.94
C GLY A 61 -3.65 19.56 8.37
N LYS A 62 -4.19 18.61 7.59
CA LYS A 62 -4.05 17.17 7.87
C LYS A 62 -2.74 16.58 7.37
N CYS A 63 -2.04 17.27 6.47
CA CYS A 63 -0.74 16.82 5.99
C CYS A 63 0.33 16.90 7.07
N LYS A 64 1.26 15.94 7.06
CA LYS A 64 2.41 15.88 7.96
C LYS A 64 3.70 15.92 7.16
N CYS A 65 4.74 16.48 7.76
CA CYS A 65 6.07 16.50 7.20
C CYS A 65 6.76 15.16 7.51
N TYR A 66 7.13 14.42 6.47
CA TYR A 66 7.91 13.19 6.56
C TYR A 66 9.29 13.45 5.97
N HIS A 67 10.33 13.06 6.70
CA HIS A 67 11.71 13.23 6.29
C HIS A 67 12.52 11.99 6.67
N GLU A 68 13.59 11.74 5.92
CA GLU A 68 14.57 10.74 6.31
C GLU A 68 15.48 11.28 7.42
N ASP A 69 16.00 10.39 8.26
CA ASP A 69 16.94 10.77 9.31
C ASP A 69 18.21 11.39 8.72
N GLY A 70 18.64 12.51 9.31
CA GLY A 70 19.82 13.26 8.85
C GLY A 70 19.61 14.10 7.59
N LYS A 71 18.40 14.11 7.00
CA LYS A 71 18.04 15.03 5.92
C LYS A 71 17.33 16.27 6.46
N LYS A 72 17.52 17.39 5.77
CA LYS A 72 16.86 18.68 6.08
C LYS A 72 15.70 19.00 5.14
N ASP A 73 15.43 18.11 4.20
CA ASP A 73 14.34 18.19 3.24
C ASP A 73 13.43 16.98 3.45
N GLY A 74 12.13 17.19 3.29
CA GLY A 74 11.09 16.21 3.47
C GLY A 74 9.89 16.50 2.57
N LEU A 75 8.91 15.61 2.61
CA LEU A 75 7.67 15.70 1.83
C LEU A 75 6.49 15.91 2.77
N CYS A 76 5.57 16.79 2.37
CA CYS A 76 4.27 16.86 3.03
C CYS A 76 3.37 15.77 2.47
N LEU A 77 3.00 14.80 3.31
CA LEU A 77 2.14 13.67 2.94
C LEU A 77 0.88 13.65 3.79
N TYR A 78 -0.22 13.22 3.19
CA TYR A 78 -1.46 12.86 3.86
C TYR A 78 -1.56 11.34 3.88
N THR A 79 -1.69 10.77 5.07
CA THR A 79 -1.89 9.33 5.24
C THR A 79 -3.29 9.08 5.75
N GLU A 80 -4.03 8.21 5.08
CA GLU A 80 -5.37 7.81 5.47
C GLU A 80 -5.46 6.30 5.55
N TYR A 81 -5.94 5.84 6.70
CA TYR A 81 -6.25 4.44 6.95
C TYR A 81 -7.76 4.26 6.88
N THR A 82 -8.20 3.40 5.97
CA THR A 82 -9.60 3.02 5.82
C THR A 82 -9.74 1.55 6.16
N ASP A 83 -10.50 1.27 7.21
CA ASP A 83 -10.97 -0.07 7.52
C ASP A 83 -12.30 -0.27 6.80
N PHE A 84 -12.40 -1.24 5.90
CA PHE A 84 -13.64 -1.55 5.18
C PHE A 84 -14.60 -2.42 6.00
N SER A 85 -14.12 -3.09 7.05
CA SER A 85 -14.98 -3.92 7.92
C SER A 85 -16.02 -3.10 8.69
N GLN A 86 -15.80 -1.79 8.83
CA GLN A 86 -16.75 -0.87 9.44
C GLN A 86 -17.94 -0.52 8.53
N TYR A 87 -17.86 -0.83 7.24
CA TYR A 87 -18.96 -0.61 6.30
C TYR A 87 -19.78 -1.90 6.13
N PRO A 88 -21.12 -1.80 6.10
CA PRO A 88 -21.96 -2.96 5.83
C PRO A 88 -21.70 -3.49 4.41
N ASN A 89 -21.92 -4.79 4.22
CA ASN A 89 -21.93 -5.39 2.88
C ASN A 89 -22.90 -4.62 1.98
N LEU A 90 -22.37 -4.00 0.93
CA LEU A 90 -23.16 -3.23 -0.02
C LEU A 90 -24.15 -4.16 -0.75
N THR A 91 -25.40 -3.75 -0.79
CA THR A 91 -26.42 -4.40 -1.60
C THR A 91 -26.21 -4.11 -3.08
N SER A 92 -26.66 -4.99 -3.96
CA SER A 92 -26.58 -4.79 -5.41
C SER A 92 -27.19 -3.47 -5.89
N SER A 93 -28.20 -2.96 -5.17
CA SER A 93 -28.81 -1.65 -5.43
C SER A 93 -27.92 -0.47 -5.09
N GLU A 94 -27.13 -0.55 -4.02
CA GLU A 94 -26.20 0.52 -3.63
C GLU A 94 -25.05 0.62 -4.63
N ILE A 95 -24.55 -0.52 -5.11
CA ILE A 95 -23.52 -0.58 -6.16
C ILE A 95 -24.06 0.02 -7.47
N ALA A 96 -25.30 -0.32 -7.85
CA ALA A 96 -25.93 0.22 -9.06
C ALA A 96 -26.12 1.75 -8.99
N ASN A 97 -26.40 2.29 -7.80
CA ASN A 97 -26.55 3.74 -7.59
C ASN A 97 -25.22 4.51 -7.62
N ALA A 98 -24.12 3.85 -7.26
CA ALA A 98 -22.78 4.43 -7.29
C ALA A 98 -22.14 4.41 -8.69
N ALA A 99 -22.73 3.68 -9.65
CA ALA A 99 -22.25 3.64 -11.01
C ALA A 99 -22.26 5.05 -11.64
N PRO A 100 -21.23 5.42 -12.43
CA PRO A 100 -21.23 6.68 -13.16
C PRO A 100 -22.50 6.81 -13.99
N ARG A 101 -23.24 7.92 -13.82
CA ARG A 101 -24.42 8.15 -14.64
C ARG A 101 -23.99 8.37 -16.10
N PRO A 102 -24.75 7.86 -17.08
CA PRO A 102 -24.50 8.18 -18.47
C PRO A 102 -24.46 9.71 -18.63
N CYS A 103 -23.47 10.22 -19.36
CA CYS A 103 -23.49 11.63 -19.75
C CYS A 103 -24.75 11.88 -20.58
N GLU A 104 -25.57 12.85 -20.17
CA GLU A 104 -26.68 13.31 -20.99
C GLU A 104 -26.10 14.01 -22.22
N THR A 105 -26.45 13.50 -23.40
CA THR A 105 -26.08 14.05 -24.72
C THR A 105 -27.11 15.04 -25.22
#